data_AF-A0A7X9AJ39-F1
#
_entry.id   AF-A0A7X9AJ39-F1
#
_cell.length_a   1.000
_cell.length_b   1.000
_cell.length_c   1.000
_cell.angle_alpha   90.00
_cell.angle_beta   90.00
_cell.angle_gamma   90.00
#
_symmetry.space_group_name_H-M   'P 1'
#
loop_
_entity.id
_entity.type
_entity.pdbx_description
1 polymer ?
#
loop_
_entity_poly.entity_id
_entity_poly.type
_entity_poly.pdbx_seq_one_letter_code
_entity_poly.pdbx_strand_id
1 'polypeptide(L)'
;MTLNIKDTKPGKALTGIVDRAAKHFSEFLKTAREFFEKDERIKRFKASRGFRYICRAFSGHWLLCFFVMLIIYLETVYRFWLFRELSSGYFFAFIFAFSGGTAIYMIVSAFPVKRTKAVSMAATLIITVIYGVQLIYYCIFRTPLSLISVGGAGDAMQFWDIALEAILKNIAAVLLLFIPFAFMVLYRKKMTFREKKPPELSMVLAFCVMSYFFSVACVAFTGDEPASQNTLYFETFSPELSVDKLGVLTTIRLDVERLAAGALEEALLDRMCAETEERDIEDWYAGSNDKAGNTVWPGGIPDGTTGSSLSGTPGGTPDSAPMGGNDPADPDGLPGTEAGGVGTDPKEPAEPVKPYNVMDIDFDALMASGKNDPLYPLHQYFSSVEPTPTNEYTGIFKGCNLIMFTAEGFSPYAVSPELTPTLYKMINEGFVFRNFYTPVWWVSTSDGEYVACTGLIPKGGVWSMARSGSNYMPFVMGNQFRNLGYLTKAYHNHTYTYYK
;
A
#
# COMPACT_ATOMS: atom_id res chain seq x y z
N MET A 1 -43.81 18.11 9.97
CA MET A 1 -43.50 19.56 9.88
C MET A 1 -42.30 19.70 8.94
N THR A 2 -42.55 19.81 7.64
CA THR A 2 -41.53 19.85 6.59
C THR A 2 -40.99 21.28 6.49
N LEU A 3 -39.84 21.54 7.10
CA LEU A 3 -39.12 22.80 6.99
C LEU A 3 -38.58 22.93 5.55
N ASN A 4 -39.25 23.77 4.77
CA ASN A 4 -38.84 24.17 3.42
C ASN A 4 -37.62 25.10 3.56
N ILE A 5 -36.42 24.55 3.36
CA ILE A 5 -35.12 25.23 3.50
C ILE A 5 -34.99 26.44 2.54
N LYS A 6 -35.89 26.60 1.56
CA LYS A 6 -35.92 27.75 0.64
C LYS A 6 -36.29 29.09 1.30
N ASP A 7 -36.94 29.09 2.46
CA ASP A 7 -37.48 30.32 3.07
C ASP A 7 -36.64 30.90 4.22
N THR A 8 -35.51 30.30 4.55
CA THR A 8 -34.57 30.87 5.53
C THR A 8 -33.67 31.92 4.87
N LYS A 9 -33.37 33.03 5.58
CA LYS A 9 -32.44 34.10 5.16
C LYS A 9 -31.13 33.59 4.50
N PRO A 10 -30.46 32.54 5.02
CA PRO A 10 -29.27 31.97 4.37
C PRO A 10 -29.58 31.27 3.02
N GLY A 11 -30.74 30.63 2.85
CA GLY A 11 -31.15 29.99 1.60
C GLY A 11 -31.41 30.98 0.44
N LYS A 12 -31.93 32.17 0.76
CA LYS A 12 -32.09 33.28 -0.20
C LYS A 12 -30.75 33.92 -0.59
N ALA A 13 -29.79 33.98 0.33
CA ALA A 13 -28.45 34.47 0.05
C ALA A 13 -27.68 33.51 -0.87
N LEU A 14 -27.77 32.20 -0.61
CA LEU A 14 -27.11 31.16 -1.40
C LEU A 14 -27.67 31.08 -2.82
N THR A 15 -28.99 31.14 -2.99
CA THR A 15 -29.64 31.19 -4.32
C THR A 15 -29.24 32.44 -5.11
N GLY A 16 -29.16 33.60 -4.47
CA GLY A 16 -28.69 34.83 -5.13
C GLY A 16 -27.21 34.81 -5.54
N ILE A 17 -26.35 34.05 -4.85
CA ILE A 17 -24.95 33.85 -5.24
C ILE A 17 -24.87 32.89 -6.43
N VAL A 18 -25.62 31.79 -6.41
CA VAL A 18 -25.68 30.80 -7.50
C VAL A 18 -26.22 31.43 -8.78
N ASP A 19 -27.27 32.24 -8.70
CA ASP A 19 -27.85 32.94 -9.87
C ASP A 19 -26.87 33.96 -10.46
N ARG A 20 -26.11 34.68 -9.62
CA ARG A 20 -25.07 35.61 -10.09
C ARG A 20 -23.92 34.89 -10.77
N ALA A 21 -23.45 33.77 -10.21
CA ALA A 21 -22.40 32.95 -10.79
C ALA A 21 -22.85 32.33 -12.13
N ALA A 22 -24.08 31.80 -12.19
CA ALA A 22 -24.67 31.27 -13.41
C ALA A 22 -24.81 32.36 -14.49
N LYS A 23 -25.20 33.58 -14.12
CA LYS A 23 -25.30 34.71 -15.03
C LYS A 23 -23.94 35.12 -15.59
N HIS A 24 -22.92 35.27 -14.73
CA HIS A 24 -21.54 35.56 -15.15
C HIS A 24 -20.95 34.48 -16.07
N PHE A 25 -21.20 33.21 -15.77
CA PHE A 25 -20.75 32.11 -16.62
C PHE A 25 -21.48 32.09 -17.97
N SER A 26 -22.79 32.41 -17.98
CA SER A 26 -23.55 32.54 -19.24
C SER A 26 -23.07 33.71 -20.10
N GLU A 27 -22.75 34.84 -19.47
CA GLU A 27 -22.19 36.03 -20.13
C GLU A 27 -20.82 35.70 -20.72
N PHE A 28 -19.92 35.09 -19.94
CA PHE A 28 -18.61 34.64 -20.42
C PHE A 28 -18.72 33.65 -21.58
N LEU A 29 -19.61 32.65 -21.50
CA LEU A 29 -19.86 31.72 -22.60
C LEU A 29 -20.41 32.43 -23.84
N LYS A 30 -21.23 33.47 -23.67
CA LYS A 30 -21.78 34.26 -24.76
C LYS A 30 -20.70 35.12 -25.42
N THR A 31 -19.85 35.78 -24.63
CA THR A 31 -18.70 36.55 -25.11
C THR A 31 -17.67 35.67 -25.80
N ALA A 32 -17.34 34.50 -25.24
CA ALA A 32 -16.46 33.53 -25.85
C ALA A 32 -17.05 33.02 -27.17
N ARG A 33 -18.35 32.72 -27.22
CA ARG A 33 -19.04 32.31 -28.44
C ARG A 33 -19.03 33.41 -29.51
N GLU A 34 -19.30 34.65 -29.14
CA GLU A 34 -19.27 35.80 -30.05
C GLU A 34 -17.86 36.08 -30.58
N PHE A 35 -16.83 35.90 -29.73
CA PHE A 35 -15.42 35.96 -30.13
C PHE A 35 -15.08 34.87 -31.15
N PHE A 36 -15.50 33.62 -30.91
CA PHE A 36 -15.31 32.48 -31.82
C PHE A 36 -16.14 32.57 -33.12
N GLU A 37 -17.24 33.33 -33.14
CA GLU A 37 -18.09 33.55 -34.32
C GLU A 37 -17.66 34.76 -35.17
N LYS A 38 -16.93 35.72 -34.60
CA LYS A 38 -16.44 36.91 -35.32
C LYS A 38 -15.09 36.71 -36.01
N ASP A 39 -14.29 35.73 -35.61
CA ASP A 39 -12.97 35.50 -36.21
C ASP A 39 -13.07 34.80 -37.59
N GLU A 40 -12.73 35.53 -38.66
CA GLU A 40 -12.69 35.01 -40.04
C GLU A 40 -11.71 33.85 -40.23
N ARG A 41 -10.63 33.77 -39.44
CA ARG A 41 -9.66 32.66 -39.52
C ARG A 41 -10.30 31.36 -39.05
N ILE A 42 -11.10 31.43 -38.00
CA ILE A 42 -11.85 30.30 -37.44
C ILE A 42 -12.95 29.86 -38.40
N LYS A 43 -13.60 30.79 -39.12
CA LYS A 43 -14.57 30.45 -40.19
C LYS A 43 -13.90 29.70 -41.35
N ARG A 44 -12.74 30.17 -41.84
CA ARG A 44 -11.97 29.47 -42.87
C ARG A 44 -11.48 28.09 -42.41
N PHE A 45 -11.03 27.98 -41.17
CA PHE A 45 -10.63 26.70 -40.57
C PHE A 45 -11.82 25.73 -40.47
N LYS A 46 -12.98 26.21 -39.98
CA LYS A 46 -14.24 25.45 -39.90
C LYS A 46 -14.78 25.00 -41.26
N ALA A 47 -14.56 25.78 -42.32
CA ALA A 47 -14.99 25.48 -43.69
C ALA A 47 -14.07 24.49 -44.44
N SER A 48 -12.85 24.27 -43.93
CA SER A 48 -11.88 23.35 -44.55
C SER A 48 -12.42 21.91 -44.63
N ARG A 49 -12.05 21.18 -45.69
CA ARG A 49 -12.47 19.78 -45.86
C ARG A 49 -11.91 18.89 -44.74
N GLY A 50 -10.69 19.17 -44.28
CA GLY A 50 -10.04 18.47 -43.17
C GLY A 50 -10.78 18.64 -41.84
N PHE A 51 -11.14 19.88 -41.47
CA PHE A 51 -11.90 20.14 -40.24
C PHE A 51 -13.29 19.50 -40.26
N ARG A 52 -13.99 19.54 -41.40
CA ARG A 52 -15.29 18.87 -41.54
C ARG A 52 -15.16 17.35 -41.42
N TYR A 53 -14.11 16.75 -41.96
CA TYR A 53 -13.84 15.32 -41.81
C TYR A 53 -13.55 14.95 -40.34
N ILE A 54 -12.70 15.72 -39.67
CA ILE A 54 -12.37 15.55 -38.24
C ILE A 54 -13.64 15.67 -37.38
N CYS A 55 -14.44 16.72 -37.56
CA CYS A 55 -15.70 16.88 -36.81
C CYS A 55 -16.70 15.73 -37.07
N ARG A 56 -16.73 15.19 -38.29
CA ARG A 56 -17.58 14.05 -38.63
C ARG A 56 -17.08 12.74 -38.00
N ALA A 57 -15.77 12.54 -37.92
CA ALA A 57 -15.15 11.42 -37.23
C ALA A 57 -15.35 11.50 -35.71
N PHE A 58 -15.14 12.67 -35.11
CA PHE A 58 -15.37 12.96 -33.69
C PHE A 58 -16.84 12.80 -33.31
N SER A 59 -17.78 13.31 -34.10
CA SER A 59 -19.21 13.10 -33.84
C SER A 59 -19.64 11.63 -33.97
N GLY A 60 -18.99 10.85 -34.84
CA GLY A 60 -19.22 9.42 -34.97
C GLY A 60 -18.67 8.56 -33.83
N HIS A 61 -17.72 9.09 -33.05
CA HIS A 61 -17.07 8.43 -31.91
C HIS A 61 -17.11 9.29 -30.64
N TRP A 62 -18.14 10.14 -30.51
CA TRP A 62 -18.21 11.13 -29.45
C TRP A 62 -18.15 10.49 -28.05
N LEU A 63 -18.73 9.30 -27.89
CA LEU A 63 -18.76 8.57 -26.62
C LEU A 63 -17.37 8.03 -26.24
N LEU A 64 -16.59 7.58 -27.22
CA LEU A 64 -15.19 7.18 -27.03
C LEU A 64 -14.36 8.38 -26.57
N CYS A 65 -14.46 9.49 -27.31
CA CYS A 65 -13.78 10.74 -26.94
C CYS A 65 -14.21 11.22 -25.55
N PHE A 66 -15.50 11.08 -25.21
CA PHE A 66 -16.01 11.43 -23.89
C PHE A 66 -15.34 10.61 -22.79
N PHE A 67 -15.20 9.29 -22.92
CA PHE A 67 -14.58 8.47 -21.87
C PHE A 67 -13.08 8.72 -21.73
N VAL A 68 -12.36 8.98 -22.82
CA VAL A 68 -10.96 9.39 -22.75
C VAL A 68 -10.84 10.74 -22.04
N MET A 69 -11.65 11.73 -22.44
CA MET A 69 -11.65 13.05 -21.80
C MET A 69 -12.15 13.01 -20.35
N LEU A 70 -13.04 12.07 -19.99
CA LEU A 70 -13.51 11.85 -18.63
C LEU A 70 -12.34 11.50 -17.73
N ILE A 71 -11.51 10.52 -18.10
CA ILE A 71 -10.37 10.11 -17.28
C ILE A 71 -9.36 11.25 -17.17
N ILE A 72 -9.00 11.89 -18.29
CA ILE A 72 -8.08 13.03 -18.30
C ILE A 72 -8.60 14.14 -17.37
N TYR A 73 -9.89 14.47 -17.47
CA TYR A 73 -10.52 15.46 -16.62
C TYR A 73 -10.45 15.08 -15.14
N LEU A 74 -10.90 13.88 -14.78
CA LEU A 74 -10.93 13.45 -13.37
C LEU A 74 -9.51 13.42 -12.77
N GLU A 75 -8.52 12.94 -13.52
CA GLU A 75 -7.11 12.95 -13.11
C GLU A 75 -6.57 14.38 -12.93
N THR A 76 -6.89 15.27 -13.86
CA THR A 76 -6.50 16.69 -13.78
C THR A 76 -7.05 17.32 -12.51
N VAL A 77 -8.33 17.08 -12.22
CA VAL A 77 -9.01 17.63 -11.05
C VAL A 77 -8.42 17.09 -9.76
N TYR A 78 -8.22 15.77 -9.71
CA TYR A 78 -7.60 15.10 -8.58
C TYR A 78 -6.22 15.69 -8.27
N ARG A 79 -5.37 15.84 -9.29
CA ARG A 79 -4.01 16.35 -9.11
C ARG A 79 -3.95 17.82 -8.73
N PHE A 80 -4.70 18.68 -9.42
CA PHE A 80 -4.71 20.10 -9.07
C PHE A 80 -5.24 20.34 -7.66
N TRP A 81 -6.22 19.55 -7.22
CA TRP A 81 -6.76 19.69 -5.87
C TRP A 81 -5.77 19.26 -4.79
N LEU A 82 -5.09 18.12 -4.99
CA LEU A 82 -4.25 17.51 -3.96
C LEU A 82 -2.78 17.94 -4.02
N PHE A 83 -2.18 17.93 -5.20
CA PHE A 83 -0.75 18.20 -5.38
C PHE A 83 -0.46 19.63 -5.81
N ARG A 84 -1.47 20.40 -6.25
CA ARG A 84 -1.37 21.78 -6.76
C ARG A 84 -0.43 21.98 -7.95
N GLU A 85 0.16 20.91 -8.47
CA GLU A 85 1.11 20.91 -9.57
C GLU A 85 0.85 19.73 -10.52
N LEU A 86 1.30 19.88 -11.76
CA LEU A 86 1.34 18.79 -12.73
C LEU A 86 2.74 18.18 -12.72
N SER A 87 2.92 17.14 -11.90
CA SER A 87 4.15 16.35 -11.88
C SER A 87 4.39 15.66 -13.23
N SER A 88 5.63 15.23 -13.48
CA SER A 88 5.99 14.47 -14.69
C SER A 88 5.16 13.19 -14.85
N GLY A 89 4.65 12.64 -13.74
CA GLY A 89 3.74 11.50 -13.73
C GLY A 89 2.40 11.74 -14.44
N TYR A 90 1.97 13.00 -14.60
CA TYR A 90 0.75 13.32 -15.33
C TYR A 90 0.81 12.88 -16.80
N PHE A 91 2.00 12.87 -17.41
CA PHE A 91 2.17 12.33 -18.76
C PHE A 91 1.71 10.88 -18.88
N PHE A 92 2.07 10.05 -17.90
CA PHE A 92 1.68 8.64 -17.87
C PHE A 92 0.18 8.46 -17.66
N ALA A 93 -0.40 9.23 -16.74
CA ALA A 93 -1.85 9.23 -16.54
C ALA A 93 -2.61 9.64 -17.82
N PHE A 94 -2.09 10.62 -18.56
CA PHE A 94 -2.65 11.07 -19.84
C PHE A 94 -2.58 10.00 -20.93
N ILE A 95 -1.45 9.33 -21.14
CA ILE A 95 -1.35 8.27 -22.18
C ILE A 95 -2.18 7.03 -21.82
N PHE A 96 -2.23 6.64 -20.54
CA PHE A 96 -3.08 5.55 -20.09
C PHE A 96 -4.58 5.88 -20.19
N ALA A 97 -4.98 7.15 -20.15
CA ALA A 97 -6.37 7.54 -20.34
C ALA A 97 -6.93 7.14 -21.72
N PHE A 98 -6.09 7.04 -22.77
CA PHE A 98 -6.53 6.58 -24.08
C PHE A 98 -6.95 5.11 -24.04
N SER A 99 -6.12 4.24 -23.47
CA SER A 99 -6.44 2.81 -23.36
C SER A 99 -7.60 2.57 -22.38
N GLY A 100 -7.57 3.21 -21.20
CA GLY A 100 -8.64 3.12 -20.21
C GLY A 100 -9.99 3.61 -20.73
N GLY A 101 -10.01 4.79 -21.37
CA GLY A 101 -11.23 5.37 -21.93
C GLY A 101 -11.80 4.53 -23.08
N THR A 102 -10.91 3.95 -23.89
CA THR A 102 -11.32 3.03 -24.97
C THR A 102 -11.87 1.73 -24.42
N ALA A 103 -11.27 1.15 -23.38
CA ALA A 103 -11.77 -0.04 -22.72
C ALA A 103 -13.19 0.16 -22.16
N ILE A 104 -13.43 1.27 -21.45
CA ILE A 104 -14.76 1.62 -20.94
C ILE A 104 -15.77 1.77 -22.08
N TYR A 105 -15.38 2.46 -23.17
CA TYR A 105 -16.23 2.59 -24.35
C TYR A 105 -16.59 1.23 -24.95
N MET A 106 -15.64 0.28 -25.04
CA MET A 106 -15.91 -1.07 -25.55
C MET A 106 -16.88 -1.84 -24.65
N ILE A 107 -16.71 -1.77 -23.32
CA ILE A 107 -17.62 -2.39 -22.34
C ILE A 107 -19.03 -1.82 -22.52
N VAL A 108 -19.17 -0.49 -22.61
CA VAL A 108 -20.47 0.17 -22.80
C VAL A 108 -21.09 -0.19 -24.16
N SER A 109 -20.26 -0.34 -25.19
CA SER A 109 -20.69 -0.67 -26.56
C SER A 109 -21.09 -2.14 -26.72
N ALA A 110 -20.73 -3.02 -25.78
CA ALA A 110 -21.17 -4.41 -25.78
C ALA A 110 -22.68 -4.55 -25.44
N PHE A 111 -23.29 -3.52 -24.84
CA PHE A 111 -24.71 -3.53 -24.50
C PHE A 111 -25.58 -3.07 -25.68
N PRO A 112 -26.82 -3.62 -25.80
CA PRO A 112 -27.78 -3.16 -26.80
C PRO A 112 -28.07 -1.66 -26.70
N VAL A 113 -28.34 -1.00 -27.83
CA VAL A 113 -28.58 0.47 -27.94
C VAL A 113 -29.58 1.01 -26.91
N LYS A 114 -30.61 0.22 -26.59
CA LYS A 114 -31.65 0.55 -25.59
C LYS A 114 -31.05 0.78 -24.20
N ARG A 115 -30.01 0.04 -23.84
CA ARG A 115 -29.33 0.08 -22.53
C ARG A 115 -28.04 0.91 -22.55
N THR A 116 -27.40 1.10 -23.71
CA THR A 116 -26.12 1.83 -23.84
C THR A 116 -26.13 3.18 -23.13
N LYS A 117 -27.23 3.93 -23.23
CA LYS A 117 -27.40 5.21 -22.53
C LYS A 117 -27.35 5.10 -21.01
N ALA A 118 -28.08 4.13 -20.45
CA ALA A 118 -28.12 3.93 -19.00
C ALA A 118 -26.77 3.42 -18.50
N VAL A 119 -26.16 2.49 -19.24
CA VAL A 119 -24.84 1.92 -18.93
C VAL A 119 -23.75 2.99 -19.03
N SER A 120 -23.78 3.90 -20.02
CA SER A 120 -22.80 4.98 -20.12
C SER A 120 -22.88 5.96 -18.95
N MET A 121 -24.10 6.28 -18.51
CA MET A 121 -24.33 7.13 -17.32
C MET A 121 -23.84 6.42 -16.06
N ALA A 122 -24.16 5.14 -15.89
CA ALA A 122 -23.71 4.34 -14.76
C ALA A 122 -22.17 4.22 -14.72
N ALA A 123 -21.53 3.92 -15.85
CA ALA A 123 -20.07 3.86 -15.96
C ALA A 123 -19.42 5.20 -15.60
N THR A 124 -19.97 6.32 -16.09
CA THR A 124 -19.50 7.66 -15.74
C THR A 124 -19.62 7.92 -14.24
N LEU A 125 -20.77 7.58 -13.64
CA LEU A 125 -21.00 7.74 -12.20
C LEU A 125 -20.02 6.90 -11.38
N ILE A 126 -19.85 5.62 -11.73
CA ILE A 126 -18.95 4.70 -11.02
C ILE A 126 -17.52 5.23 -11.04
N ILE A 127 -17.00 5.63 -12.21
CA ILE A 127 -15.64 6.16 -12.32
C ILE A 127 -15.50 7.47 -11.53
N THR A 128 -16.46 8.38 -11.64
CA THR A 128 -16.47 9.62 -10.84
C THR A 128 -16.48 9.33 -9.34
N VAL A 129 -17.27 8.35 -8.88
CA VAL A 129 -17.32 7.94 -7.47
C VAL A 129 -15.98 7.34 -7.04
N ILE A 130 -15.34 6.51 -7.86
CA ILE A 130 -14.00 5.96 -7.57
C ILE A 130 -12.99 7.10 -7.34
N TYR A 131 -12.94 8.10 -8.22
CA TYR A 131 -12.07 9.26 -8.03
C TYR A 131 -12.46 10.09 -6.81
N GLY A 132 -13.76 10.21 -6.52
CA GLY A 132 -14.27 10.90 -5.34
C GLY A 132 -13.86 10.23 -4.04
N VAL A 133 -13.97 8.90 -3.97
CA VAL A 133 -13.51 8.08 -2.83
C VAL A 133 -12.01 8.28 -2.64
N GLN A 134 -11.22 8.14 -3.69
CA GLN A 134 -9.77 8.36 -3.62
C GLN A 134 -9.42 9.78 -3.13
N LEU A 135 -10.09 10.81 -3.65
CA LEU A 135 -9.83 12.20 -3.26
C LEU A 135 -10.11 12.42 -1.77
N ILE A 136 -11.29 11.99 -1.30
CA ILE A 136 -11.68 12.18 0.09
C ILE A 136 -10.82 11.33 1.03
N TYR A 137 -10.52 10.09 0.64
CA TYR A 137 -9.64 9.22 1.40
C TYR A 137 -8.26 9.87 1.56
N TYR A 138 -7.67 10.40 0.49
CA TYR A 138 -6.39 11.11 0.55
C TYR A 138 -6.49 12.38 1.42
N CYS A 139 -7.61 13.11 1.40
CA CYS A 139 -7.79 14.27 2.28
C CYS A 139 -7.80 13.91 3.78
N ILE A 140 -8.23 12.70 4.13
CA ILE A 140 -8.28 12.21 5.52
C ILE A 140 -6.93 11.60 5.91
N PHE A 141 -6.45 10.62 5.15
CA PHE A 141 -5.34 9.76 5.53
C PHE A 141 -4.00 10.17 4.92
N ARG A 142 -3.99 11.16 4.02
CA ARG A 142 -2.77 11.64 3.30
C ARG A 142 -2.04 10.57 2.49
N THR A 143 -2.72 9.48 2.18
CA THR A 143 -2.24 8.40 1.32
C THR A 143 -3.39 7.90 0.44
N PRO A 144 -3.14 7.44 -0.80
CA PRO A 144 -4.19 6.87 -1.63
C PRO A 144 -4.74 5.57 -1.05
N LEU A 145 -6.01 5.30 -1.31
CA LEU A 145 -6.65 4.06 -0.86
C LEU A 145 -6.12 2.88 -1.67
N SER A 146 -5.53 1.89 -1.00
CA SER A 146 -5.30 0.55 -1.55
C SER A 146 -6.49 -0.36 -1.25
N LEU A 147 -6.90 -1.14 -2.24
CA LEU A 147 -7.97 -2.12 -2.12
C LEU A 147 -7.57 -3.33 -1.26
N ILE A 148 -6.27 -3.62 -1.15
CA ILE A 148 -5.78 -4.73 -0.32
C ILE A 148 -6.00 -4.45 1.17
N SER A 149 -5.91 -3.19 1.60
CA SER A 149 -6.14 -2.79 3.00
C SER A 149 -7.63 -2.66 3.37
N VAL A 150 -8.55 -2.71 2.40
CA VAL A 150 -10.01 -2.63 2.64
C VAL A 150 -10.52 -3.85 3.43
N GLY A 151 -9.80 -4.97 3.43
CA GLY A 151 -10.14 -6.15 4.24
C GLY A 151 -10.22 -5.90 5.75
N GLY A 152 -9.52 -4.87 6.27
CA GLY A 152 -9.58 -4.44 7.68
C GLY A 152 -10.52 -3.26 7.95
N ALA A 153 -11.27 -2.78 6.95
CA ALA A 153 -12.02 -1.52 7.04
C ALA A 153 -13.34 -1.59 7.84
N GLY A 154 -13.67 -2.72 8.46
CA GLY A 154 -14.90 -2.88 9.26
C GLY A 154 -15.02 -1.86 10.39
N ASP A 155 -13.90 -1.57 11.07
CA ASP A 155 -13.85 -0.59 12.16
C ASP A 155 -13.80 0.87 11.66
N ALA A 156 -13.39 1.10 10.41
CA ALA A 156 -13.30 2.45 9.85
C ALA A 156 -14.69 3.11 9.65
N MET A 157 -15.77 2.31 9.59
CA MET A 157 -17.16 2.81 9.54
C MET A 157 -17.56 3.58 10.80
N GLN A 158 -16.85 3.40 11.92
CA GLN A 158 -17.08 4.15 13.16
C GLN A 158 -16.74 5.64 13.02
N PHE A 159 -15.94 6.01 12.02
CA PHE A 159 -15.46 7.38 11.76
C PHE A 159 -16.16 8.05 10.55
N TRP A 160 -17.43 7.70 10.29
CA TRP A 160 -18.18 8.24 9.14
C TRP A 160 -18.41 9.75 9.23
N ASP A 161 -18.44 10.31 10.44
CA ASP A 161 -18.54 11.73 10.72
C ASP A 161 -17.31 12.48 10.19
N ILE A 162 -16.11 11.92 10.38
CA ILE A 162 -14.86 12.43 9.80
C ILE A 162 -14.93 12.42 8.28
N ALA A 163 -15.46 11.34 7.68
CA ALA A 163 -15.63 11.26 6.23
C ALA A 163 -16.60 12.32 5.70
N LEU A 164 -17.72 12.54 6.38
CA LEU A 164 -18.69 13.57 6.01
C LEU A 164 -18.10 14.98 6.17
N GLU A 165 -17.37 15.25 7.24
CA GLU A 165 -16.66 16.51 7.43
C GLU A 165 -15.63 16.76 6.33
N ALA A 166 -14.87 15.74 5.94
CA ALA A 166 -13.91 15.81 4.84
C ALA A 166 -14.58 16.10 3.49
N ILE A 167 -15.74 15.48 3.22
CA ILE A 167 -16.56 15.77 2.02
C ILE A 167 -17.02 17.22 2.02
N LEU A 168 -17.51 17.74 3.15
CA LEU A 168 -17.99 19.11 3.25
C LEU A 168 -16.85 20.13 3.08
N LYS A 169 -15.69 19.88 3.70
CA LYS A 169 -14.50 20.72 3.55
C LYS A 169 -13.99 20.75 2.10
N ASN A 170 -14.16 19.65 1.36
CA ASN A 170 -13.71 19.50 -0.03
C ASN A 170 -14.87 19.52 -1.03
N ILE A 171 -16.01 20.12 -0.68
CA ILE A 171 -17.22 20.05 -1.49
C ILE A 171 -17.03 20.63 -2.90
N ALA A 172 -16.19 21.65 -3.05
CA ALA A 172 -15.86 22.23 -4.35
C ALA A 172 -15.17 21.21 -5.27
N ALA A 173 -14.22 20.42 -4.74
CA ALA A 173 -13.55 19.35 -5.49
C ALA A 173 -14.53 18.26 -5.91
N VAL A 174 -15.38 17.83 -4.96
CA VAL A 174 -16.40 16.81 -5.20
C VAL A 174 -17.36 17.29 -6.28
N LEU A 175 -17.91 18.51 -6.18
CA LEU A 175 -18.78 19.05 -7.21
C LEU A 175 -18.10 19.12 -8.58
N LEU A 176 -16.82 19.45 -8.61
CA LEU A 176 -16.04 19.55 -9.84
C LEU A 176 -15.83 18.15 -10.48
N LEU A 177 -15.53 17.12 -9.70
CA LEU A 177 -15.47 15.72 -10.18
C LEU A 177 -16.80 15.25 -10.80
N PHE A 178 -17.95 15.74 -10.31
CA PHE A 178 -19.27 15.36 -10.80
C PHE A 178 -19.75 16.16 -12.03
N ILE A 179 -18.99 17.14 -12.53
CA ILE A 179 -19.34 17.92 -13.73
C ILE A 179 -19.58 17.04 -14.98
N PRO A 180 -18.72 16.06 -15.33
CA PRO A 180 -18.96 15.21 -16.49
C PRO A 180 -20.24 14.37 -16.38
N PHE A 181 -20.57 13.91 -15.18
CA PHE A 181 -21.81 13.19 -14.91
C PHE A 181 -23.03 14.12 -15.03
N ALA A 182 -22.97 15.32 -14.45
CA ALA A 182 -24.01 16.33 -14.60
C ALA A 182 -24.23 16.68 -16.09
N PHE A 183 -23.14 16.84 -16.85
CA PHE A 183 -23.18 17.04 -18.30
C PHE A 183 -23.92 15.89 -19.00
N MET A 184 -23.65 14.63 -18.66
CA MET A 184 -24.39 13.51 -19.21
C MET A 184 -25.90 13.56 -18.89
N VAL A 185 -26.27 13.94 -17.66
CA VAL A 185 -27.68 14.08 -17.25
C VAL A 185 -28.38 15.21 -18.02
N LEU A 186 -27.73 16.36 -18.17
CA LEU A 186 -28.25 17.54 -18.89
C LEU A 186 -28.49 17.23 -20.38
N TYR A 187 -27.53 16.58 -21.03
CA TYR A 187 -27.59 16.27 -22.45
C TYR A 187 -28.25 14.91 -22.75
N ARG A 188 -28.81 14.22 -21.75
CA ARG A 188 -29.41 12.89 -21.90
C ARG A 188 -30.39 12.78 -23.05
N LYS A 189 -31.18 13.82 -23.36
CA LYS A 189 -32.19 13.79 -24.44
C LYS A 189 -31.57 13.92 -25.84
N LYS A 190 -30.36 14.48 -25.95
CA LYS A 190 -29.63 14.70 -27.21
C LYS A 190 -28.65 13.58 -27.54
N MET A 191 -28.41 12.66 -26.60
CA MET A 191 -27.53 11.52 -26.82
C MET A 191 -28.17 10.52 -27.79
N THR A 192 -27.60 10.42 -28.98
CA THR A 192 -27.95 9.40 -29.96
C THR A 192 -26.85 8.35 -30.00
N PHE A 193 -27.26 7.08 -29.99
CA PHE A 193 -26.38 5.94 -30.03
C PHE A 193 -26.66 5.17 -31.31
N ARG A 194 -25.59 4.74 -31.98
CA ARG A 194 -25.65 4.00 -33.22
C ARG A 194 -24.97 2.65 -33.01
N GLU A 195 -25.59 1.58 -33.49
CA GLU A 195 -24.94 0.26 -33.52
C GLU A 195 -23.68 0.31 -34.36
N LYS A 196 -22.60 -0.19 -33.77
CA LYS A 196 -21.30 -0.26 -34.42
C LYS A 196 -21.18 -1.59 -35.13
N LYS A 197 -20.73 -1.55 -36.39
CA LYS A 197 -20.46 -2.77 -37.16
C LYS A 197 -19.21 -3.46 -36.59
N PRO A 198 -19.10 -4.80 -36.69
CA PRO A 198 -17.91 -5.55 -36.24
C PRO A 198 -16.54 -4.97 -36.68
N PRO A 199 -16.34 -4.50 -37.94
CA PRO A 199 -15.06 -3.90 -38.33
C PRO A 199 -14.76 -2.58 -37.61
N GLU A 200 -15.76 -1.76 -37.29
CA GLU A 200 -15.55 -0.53 -36.51
C GLU A 200 -15.11 -0.88 -35.08
N LEU A 201 -15.72 -1.90 -34.47
CA LEU A 201 -15.34 -2.36 -33.13
C LEU A 201 -13.93 -2.97 -33.12
N SER A 202 -13.55 -3.70 -34.18
CA SER A 202 -12.20 -4.23 -34.34
C SER A 202 -11.14 -3.13 -34.43
N MET A 203 -11.41 -2.04 -35.15
CA MET A 203 -10.51 -0.87 -35.18
C MET A 203 -10.38 -0.20 -33.80
N VAL A 204 -11.48 -0.10 -33.05
CA VAL A 204 -11.46 0.44 -31.68
C VAL A 204 -10.66 -0.47 -30.75
N LEU A 205 -10.81 -1.79 -30.85
CA LEU A 205 -10.02 -2.76 -30.09
C LEU A 205 -8.53 -2.64 -30.43
N ALA A 206 -8.17 -2.57 -31.72
CA ALA A 206 -6.80 -2.36 -32.15
C ALA A 206 -6.22 -1.05 -31.58
N PHE A 207 -7.00 0.03 -31.58
CA PHE A 207 -6.59 1.29 -30.94
C PHE A 207 -6.38 1.14 -29.43
N CYS A 208 -7.28 0.44 -28.73
CA CYS A 208 -7.15 0.16 -27.30
C CYS A 208 -5.86 -0.59 -26.98
N VAL A 209 -5.57 -1.64 -27.73
CA VAL A 209 -4.40 -2.49 -27.57
C VAL A 209 -3.12 -1.72 -27.89
N MET A 210 -3.08 -1.01 -29.03
CA MET A 210 -1.91 -0.23 -29.43
C MET A 210 -1.61 0.91 -28.45
N SER A 211 -2.63 1.64 -27.99
CA SER A 211 -2.43 2.72 -27.00
C SER A 211 -2.00 2.18 -25.63
N TYR A 212 -2.46 0.98 -25.24
CA TYR A 212 -2.00 0.30 -24.04
C TYR A 212 -0.53 -0.09 -24.15
N PHE A 213 -0.14 -0.81 -25.21
CA PHE A 213 1.25 -1.21 -25.43
C PHE A 213 2.19 -0.02 -25.55
N PHE A 214 1.75 1.06 -26.20
CA PHE A 214 2.51 2.30 -26.24
C PHE A 214 2.74 2.88 -24.84
N SER A 215 1.70 2.90 -24.00
CA SER A 215 1.81 3.41 -22.62
C SER A 215 2.76 2.56 -21.79
N VAL A 216 2.68 1.22 -21.91
CA VAL A 216 3.58 0.28 -21.23
C VAL A 216 5.01 0.40 -21.73
N ALA A 217 5.23 0.57 -23.03
CA ALA A 217 6.56 0.81 -23.59
C ALA A 217 7.16 2.10 -23.03
N CYS A 218 6.39 3.19 -22.97
CA CYS A 218 6.84 4.44 -22.34
C CYS A 218 7.23 4.24 -20.87
N VAL A 219 6.50 3.41 -20.12
CA VAL A 219 6.84 3.05 -18.74
C VAL A 219 8.14 2.25 -18.68
N ALA A 220 8.31 1.25 -19.54
CA ALA A 220 9.53 0.42 -19.57
C ALA A 220 10.80 1.25 -19.84
N PHE A 221 10.69 2.35 -20.59
CA PHE A 221 11.82 3.24 -20.90
C PHE A 221 12.25 4.19 -19.76
N THR A 222 11.59 4.19 -18.59
CA THR A 222 11.95 5.10 -17.49
C THR A 222 13.10 4.63 -16.60
N GLY A 223 13.67 3.45 -16.85
CA GLY A 223 14.80 2.88 -16.09
C GLY A 223 14.40 2.22 -14.76
N ASP A 224 15.40 1.72 -14.01
CA ASP A 224 15.21 0.76 -12.91
C ASP A 224 15.45 1.38 -11.51
N GLU A 225 15.31 2.70 -11.38
CA GLU A 225 15.42 3.34 -10.07
C GLU A 225 14.26 2.93 -9.14
N PRO A 226 14.45 2.84 -7.81
CA PRO A 226 13.43 2.34 -6.88
C PRO A 226 12.06 3.03 -6.93
N ALA A 227 12.03 4.30 -7.34
CA ALA A 227 10.79 5.10 -7.49
C ALA A 227 10.46 5.45 -8.95
N SER A 228 11.08 4.75 -9.91
CA SER A 228 10.79 4.92 -11.33
C SER A 228 9.40 4.38 -11.68
N GLN A 229 8.86 4.84 -12.82
CA GLN A 229 7.57 4.34 -13.32
C GLN A 229 7.64 2.84 -13.62
N ASN A 230 8.76 2.36 -14.16
CA ASN A 230 8.98 0.94 -14.46
C ASN A 230 8.89 0.10 -13.18
N THR A 231 9.70 0.41 -12.17
CA THR A 231 9.75 -0.33 -10.91
C THR A 231 8.38 -0.31 -10.21
N LEU A 232 7.70 0.84 -10.18
CA LEU A 232 6.35 0.97 -9.60
C LEU A 232 5.25 0.24 -10.39
N TYR A 233 5.48 -0.01 -11.68
CA TYR A 233 4.52 -0.71 -12.53
C TYR A 233 4.72 -2.22 -12.44
N PHE A 234 5.96 -2.70 -12.54
CA PHE A 234 6.27 -4.13 -12.70
C PHE A 234 6.72 -4.84 -11.42
N GLU A 235 7.42 -4.15 -10.51
CA GLU A 235 8.12 -4.82 -9.41
C GLU A 235 7.44 -4.50 -8.07
N THR A 236 7.48 -3.24 -7.66
CA THR A 236 7.02 -2.77 -6.35
C THR A 236 5.67 -2.07 -6.48
N PHE A 237 4.80 -2.18 -5.47
CA PHE A 237 3.56 -1.40 -5.41
C PHE A 237 3.56 -0.51 -4.20
N SER A 238 3.60 0.80 -4.43
CA SER A 238 3.35 1.81 -3.40
C SER A 238 2.23 2.70 -3.90
N PRO A 239 1.01 2.64 -3.31
CA PRO A 239 -0.14 3.42 -3.78
C PRO A 239 0.17 4.92 -3.91
N GLU A 240 0.92 5.48 -2.96
CA GLU A 240 1.32 6.89 -2.96
C GLU A 240 2.17 7.25 -4.18
N LEU A 241 3.27 6.53 -4.39
CA LEU A 241 4.17 6.77 -5.51
C LEU A 241 3.51 6.43 -6.84
N SER A 242 2.75 5.34 -6.91
CA SER A 242 2.03 4.93 -8.12
C SER A 242 0.98 5.97 -8.55
N VAL A 243 0.22 6.55 -7.61
CA VAL A 243 -0.76 7.61 -7.96
C VAL A 243 -0.04 8.85 -8.49
N ASP A 244 1.06 9.28 -7.85
CA ASP A 244 1.82 10.42 -8.35
C ASP A 244 2.41 10.13 -9.75
N LYS A 245 3.04 8.97 -9.95
CA LYS A 245 3.83 8.65 -11.14
C LYS A 245 3.03 8.09 -12.33
N LEU A 246 1.94 7.36 -12.07
CA LEU A 246 1.17 6.63 -13.09
C LEU A 246 -0.30 7.07 -13.19
N GLY A 247 -0.81 7.73 -12.14
CA GLY A 247 -2.18 8.22 -12.03
C GLY A 247 -3.14 7.27 -11.33
N VAL A 248 -4.29 7.80 -10.96
CA VAL A 248 -5.25 7.11 -10.07
C VAL A 248 -5.81 5.87 -10.75
N LEU A 249 -6.29 5.98 -11.99
CA LEU A 249 -6.91 4.86 -12.70
C LEU A 249 -5.91 3.70 -12.91
N THR A 250 -4.68 4.01 -13.31
CA THR A 250 -3.63 3.00 -13.53
C THR A 250 -3.27 2.31 -12.23
N THR A 251 -3.13 3.08 -11.14
CA THR A 251 -2.79 2.55 -9.82
C THR A 251 -3.87 1.60 -9.32
N ILE A 252 -5.15 1.99 -9.40
CA ILE A 252 -6.27 1.12 -9.01
C ILE A 252 -6.32 -0.14 -9.86
N ARG A 253 -6.06 -0.05 -11.17
CA ARG A 253 -6.00 -1.22 -12.04
C ARG A 253 -4.91 -2.20 -11.59
N LEU A 254 -3.70 -1.71 -11.31
CA LEU A 254 -2.59 -2.53 -10.81
C LEU A 254 -2.90 -3.14 -9.44
N ASP A 255 -3.56 -2.39 -8.56
CA ASP A 255 -3.99 -2.88 -7.25
C ASP A 255 -4.98 -4.04 -7.36
N VAL A 256 -5.98 -3.92 -8.25
CA VAL A 256 -6.93 -5.01 -8.56
C VAL A 256 -6.21 -6.22 -9.17
N GLU A 257 -5.28 -6.00 -10.08
CA GLU A 257 -4.50 -7.06 -10.72
C GLU A 257 -3.68 -7.85 -9.68
N ARG A 258 -3.01 -7.16 -8.76
CA ARG A 258 -2.23 -7.78 -7.69
C ARG A 258 -3.12 -8.49 -6.67
N LEU A 259 -4.27 -7.92 -6.31
CA LEU A 259 -5.24 -8.58 -5.45
C LEU A 259 -5.76 -9.88 -6.09
N ALA A 260 -6.09 -9.85 -7.38
CA ALA A 260 -6.53 -11.03 -8.11
C ALA A 260 -5.43 -12.08 -8.27
N ALA A 261 -4.19 -11.66 -8.55
CA ALA A 261 -3.04 -12.55 -8.63
C ALA A 261 -2.75 -13.22 -7.29
N GLY A 262 -2.79 -12.47 -6.18
CA GLY A 262 -2.63 -13.03 -4.84
C GLY A 262 -3.72 -14.03 -4.47
N ALA A 263 -4.99 -13.73 -4.82
CA ALA A 263 -6.09 -14.67 -4.61
C ALA A 263 -5.97 -15.94 -5.48
N LEU A 264 -5.44 -15.83 -6.70
CA LEU A 264 -5.18 -16.97 -7.56
C LEU A 264 -4.00 -17.81 -7.05
N GLU A 265 -2.91 -17.17 -6.62
CA GLU A 265 -1.76 -17.83 -6.00
C GLU A 265 -2.20 -18.62 -4.76
N GLU A 266 -3.05 -18.03 -3.92
CA GLU A 266 -3.67 -18.71 -2.77
C GLU A 266 -4.51 -19.92 -3.19
N ALA A 267 -5.42 -19.75 -4.15
CA ALA A 267 -6.26 -20.86 -4.62
C ALA A 267 -5.45 -22.00 -5.26
N LEU A 268 -4.30 -21.69 -5.87
CA LEU A 268 -3.38 -22.68 -6.44
C LEU A 268 -2.58 -23.37 -5.34
N LEU A 269 -2.05 -22.63 -4.36
CA LEU A 269 -1.33 -23.20 -3.22
C LEU A 269 -2.24 -24.12 -2.41
N ASP A 270 -3.48 -23.72 -2.11
CA ASP A 270 -4.43 -24.56 -1.39
C ASP A 270 -4.74 -25.86 -2.14
N ARG A 271 -4.84 -25.80 -3.48
CA ARG A 271 -5.01 -27.01 -4.31
C ARG A 271 -3.78 -27.90 -4.30
N MET A 272 -2.59 -27.31 -4.42
CA MET A 272 -1.35 -28.07 -4.37
C MET A 272 -1.16 -28.73 -3.00
N CYS A 273 -1.42 -28.02 -1.90
CA CYS A 273 -1.37 -28.58 -0.55
C CYS A 273 -2.42 -29.69 -0.37
N ALA A 274 -3.64 -29.53 -0.86
CA ALA A 274 -4.66 -30.59 -0.82
C ALA A 274 -4.26 -31.84 -1.63
N GLU A 275 -3.69 -31.66 -2.82
CA GLU A 275 -3.18 -32.77 -3.64
C GLU A 275 -1.93 -33.44 -3.02
N THR A 276 -1.12 -32.68 -2.28
CA THR A 276 0.05 -33.22 -1.56
C THR A 276 -0.38 -33.98 -0.32
N GLU A 277 -1.37 -33.49 0.43
CA GLU A 277 -1.97 -34.23 1.55
C GLU A 277 -2.62 -35.53 1.08
N GLU A 278 -3.35 -35.54 -0.05
CA GLU A 278 -3.91 -36.79 -0.60
C GLU A 278 -2.83 -37.78 -1.05
N ARG A 279 -1.73 -37.30 -1.68
CA ARG A 279 -0.58 -38.15 -2.04
C ARG A 279 0.19 -38.66 -0.84
N ASP A 280 0.45 -37.81 0.15
CA ASP A 280 1.18 -38.17 1.36
C ASP A 280 0.35 -39.15 2.21
N ILE A 281 -0.98 -39.02 2.22
CA ILE A 281 -1.88 -40.01 2.82
C ILE A 281 -1.83 -41.35 2.06
N GLU A 282 -1.87 -41.35 0.73
CA GLU A 282 -1.77 -42.58 -0.09
C GLU A 282 -0.40 -43.27 0.08
N ASP A 283 0.70 -42.52 0.08
CA ASP A 283 2.06 -43.06 0.28
C ASP A 283 2.27 -43.55 1.73
N TRP A 284 1.65 -42.89 2.72
CA TRP A 284 1.69 -43.32 4.13
C TRP A 284 0.87 -44.59 4.37
N TYR A 285 -0.26 -44.80 3.69
CA TYR A 285 -1.02 -46.05 3.72
C TYR A 285 -0.37 -47.17 2.88
N ALA A 286 0.38 -46.84 1.83
CA ALA A 286 1.14 -47.80 1.03
C ALA A 286 2.40 -48.32 1.75
N GLY A 287 3.04 -47.48 2.58
CA GLY A 287 4.24 -47.84 3.37
C GLY A 287 3.99 -48.53 4.71
N SER A 288 2.73 -48.69 5.13
CA SER A 288 2.37 -49.20 6.48
C SER A 288 1.74 -50.60 6.48
N ASN A 289 1.83 -51.36 5.38
CA ASN A 289 1.41 -52.76 5.32
C ASN A 289 2.60 -53.73 5.35
N ASP A 290 3.33 -53.73 6.46
CA ASP A 290 4.15 -54.88 6.85
C ASP A 290 3.36 -55.77 7.82
N LYS A 291 3.46 -57.09 7.57
CA LYS A 291 2.72 -58.15 8.25
C LYS A 291 3.12 -58.30 9.73
N ALA A 292 2.63 -57.42 10.58
CA ALA A 292 2.42 -57.65 12.01
C ALA A 292 1.64 -56.44 12.55
N GLY A 293 0.33 -56.60 12.77
CA GLY A 293 -0.56 -55.50 13.15
C GLY A 293 -0.25 -54.89 14.51
N ASN A 294 0.71 -53.97 14.57
CA ASN A 294 0.91 -53.02 15.66
C ASN A 294 1.30 -51.65 15.08
N THR A 295 0.45 -50.65 15.31
CA THR A 295 0.70 -49.24 14.99
C THR A 295 1.59 -48.61 16.06
N VAL A 296 2.76 -48.09 15.68
CA VAL A 296 3.62 -47.25 16.53
C VAL A 296 3.61 -45.82 15.98
N TRP A 297 3.26 -44.86 16.83
CA TRP A 297 3.34 -43.42 16.55
C TRP A 297 4.73 -42.89 16.95
N PRO A 298 5.45 -42.14 16.10
CA PRO A 298 6.63 -41.40 16.53
C PRO A 298 6.24 -39.94 16.82
N GLY A 299 6.26 -39.55 18.09
CA GLY A 299 6.07 -38.15 18.51
C GLY A 299 4.95 -37.93 19.53
N GLY A 300 5.05 -38.57 20.69
CA GLY A 300 4.25 -38.23 21.86
C GLY A 300 5.17 -38.16 23.08
N ILE A 301 5.33 -36.97 23.66
CA ILE A 301 5.85 -36.86 25.03
C ILE A 301 4.69 -37.28 25.97
N PRO A 302 4.90 -38.20 26.92
CA PRO A 302 3.83 -38.71 27.75
C PRO A 302 3.35 -37.67 28.75
N ASP A 303 2.02 -37.57 28.84
CA ASP A 303 1.30 -36.83 29.85
C ASP A 303 1.45 -37.54 31.21
N GLY A 304 1.79 -36.77 32.24
CA GLY A 304 2.07 -37.28 33.59
C GLY A 304 1.47 -36.36 34.64
N THR A 305 0.20 -36.61 34.99
CA THR A 305 -0.43 -36.06 36.19
C THR A 305 -0.17 -36.98 37.38
N THR A 306 0.25 -36.41 38.51
CA THR A 306 -0.39 -36.48 39.85
C THR A 306 0.56 -35.90 40.92
N GLY A 307 -0.03 -35.22 41.90
CA GLY A 307 0.63 -34.23 42.74
C GLY A 307 1.20 -34.71 44.07
N SER A 308 1.81 -33.78 44.79
CA SER A 308 1.81 -33.73 46.26
C SER A 308 2.33 -32.36 46.72
N SER A 309 1.62 -31.81 47.69
CA SER A 309 2.03 -30.68 48.54
C SER A 309 3.45 -30.84 49.08
N LEU A 310 4.18 -29.73 49.23
CA LEU A 310 4.94 -29.42 50.44
C LEU A 310 5.35 -27.93 50.47
N SER A 311 5.10 -27.36 51.63
CA SER A 311 5.42 -26.02 52.12
C SER A 311 6.92 -25.73 52.19
N GLY A 312 7.31 -24.47 51.97
CA GLY A 312 8.60 -23.94 52.42
C GLY A 312 8.95 -22.54 51.90
N THR A 313 8.69 -21.51 52.71
CA THR A 313 9.46 -20.25 52.74
C THR A 313 10.80 -20.53 53.46
N PRO A 314 11.92 -19.83 53.17
CA PRO A 314 12.17 -18.40 53.49
C PRO A 314 12.85 -17.66 52.30
N GLY A 315 12.83 -16.33 52.14
CA GLY A 315 13.26 -15.26 53.06
C GLY A 315 14.69 -14.82 52.72
N GLY A 316 14.88 -13.60 52.19
CA GLY A 316 16.21 -13.00 52.01
C GLY A 316 16.30 -11.91 50.94
N THR A 317 16.07 -10.65 51.32
CA THR A 317 16.62 -9.44 50.69
C THR A 317 18.14 -9.37 50.90
N PRO A 318 18.89 -8.74 49.98
CA PRO A 318 19.48 -7.43 50.27
C PRO A 318 19.38 -6.49 49.05
N ASP A 319 18.84 -5.29 49.24
CA ASP A 319 19.54 -4.04 49.59
C ASP A 319 20.03 -3.23 48.38
N SER A 320 19.60 -1.99 48.45
CA SER A 320 19.72 -0.81 47.60
C SER A 320 21.14 -0.27 47.37
N ALA A 321 21.24 0.46 46.23
CA ALA A 321 21.87 1.79 46.05
C ALA A 321 23.12 1.83 45.13
N PRO A 322 23.48 2.99 44.54
CA PRO A 322 22.63 4.05 43.98
C PRO A 322 23.07 4.55 42.59
N MET A 323 22.19 5.36 42.02
CA MET A 323 22.34 6.24 40.85
C MET A 323 23.57 7.16 40.93
N GLY A 324 24.22 7.39 39.80
CA GLY A 324 25.15 8.49 39.56
C GLY A 324 25.06 8.94 38.11
N GLY A 325 24.41 10.08 37.87
CA GLY A 325 24.36 10.71 36.56
C GLY A 325 25.67 11.42 36.22
N ASN A 326 25.88 11.64 34.92
CA ASN A 326 26.53 12.82 34.34
C ASN A 326 26.44 12.73 32.81
N ASP A 327 25.60 13.56 32.22
CA ASP A 327 25.82 14.17 30.90
C ASP A 327 26.98 15.18 31.02
N PRO A 328 27.79 15.48 29.97
CA PRO A 328 27.26 16.22 28.82
C PRO A 328 27.97 16.10 27.44
N ALA A 329 27.22 16.60 26.44
CA ALA A 329 27.65 17.43 25.29
C ALA A 329 28.55 16.87 24.17
N ASP A 330 27.94 16.85 22.97
CA ASP A 330 28.54 17.11 21.65
C ASP A 330 28.96 18.61 21.56
N PRO A 331 30.01 19.01 20.80
CA PRO A 331 29.82 19.20 19.35
C PRO A 331 31.06 19.00 18.44
N ASP A 332 30.76 18.80 17.16
CA ASP A 332 31.56 18.99 15.93
C ASP A 332 32.85 19.86 16.01
N GLY A 333 33.92 19.38 15.36
CA GLY A 333 35.08 20.21 15.00
C GLY A 333 36.18 19.48 14.22
N LEU A 334 36.09 19.47 12.88
CA LEU A 334 37.25 19.22 12.00
C LEU A 334 38.16 20.47 11.98
N PRO A 335 39.49 20.29 11.99
CA PRO A 335 40.27 20.77 10.85
C PRO A 335 41.41 19.81 10.43
N GLY A 336 41.78 19.85 9.15
CA GLY A 336 42.92 19.12 8.60
C GLY A 336 44.28 19.75 8.95
N THR A 337 45.38 19.08 8.60
CA THR A 337 46.50 19.53 7.72
C THR A 337 47.70 18.56 7.88
N GLU A 338 48.18 18.08 6.74
CA GLU A 338 49.53 17.62 6.32
C GLU A 338 50.57 16.95 7.26
N ALA A 339 51.01 15.78 6.77
CA ALA A 339 52.38 15.31 6.51
C ALA A 339 53.49 15.40 7.59
N GLY A 340 54.02 14.21 7.93
CA GLY A 340 55.46 13.98 8.01
C GLY A 340 56.01 13.57 9.39
N GLY A 341 56.26 12.28 9.57
CA GLY A 341 57.07 11.79 10.69
C GLY A 341 57.05 10.27 10.81
N VAL A 342 58.07 9.59 10.28
CA VAL A 342 58.32 8.17 10.54
C VAL A 342 58.80 8.05 11.99
N GLY A 343 57.88 7.68 12.89
CA GLY A 343 58.14 7.31 14.27
C GLY A 343 57.62 5.89 14.49
N THR A 344 58.47 5.01 15.00
CA THR A 344 58.07 3.65 15.40
C THR A 344 57.16 3.73 16.62
N ASP A 345 55.86 3.61 16.41
CA ASP A 345 54.90 3.52 17.51
C ASP A 345 55.09 2.20 18.30
N PRO A 346 55.05 2.24 19.64
CA PRO A 346 54.94 1.02 20.44
C PRO A 346 53.62 0.34 20.07
N LYS A 347 53.66 -0.96 19.77
CA LYS A 347 52.46 -1.79 19.54
C LYS A 347 51.43 -1.48 20.62
N GLU A 348 50.35 -0.84 20.19
CA GLU A 348 49.11 -0.71 20.93
C GLU A 348 48.76 -2.10 21.49
N PRO A 349 48.48 -2.24 22.81
CA PRO A 349 48.14 -3.54 23.37
C PRO A 349 46.94 -4.08 22.59
N ALA A 350 47.13 -5.22 21.92
CA ALA A 350 46.11 -5.84 21.10
C ALA A 350 44.81 -5.92 21.91
N GLU A 351 43.74 -5.28 21.42
CA GLU A 351 42.43 -5.39 22.05
C GLU A 351 42.11 -6.88 22.25
N PRO A 352 41.62 -7.28 23.44
CA PRO A 352 41.23 -8.67 23.66
C PRO A 352 40.20 -9.06 22.61
N VAL A 353 40.47 -10.15 21.88
CA VAL A 353 39.58 -10.68 20.82
C VAL A 353 38.21 -10.91 21.45
N LYS A 354 37.24 -10.07 21.08
CA LYS A 354 35.87 -10.17 21.57
C LYS A 354 35.26 -11.45 21.00
N PRO A 355 34.55 -12.27 21.81
CA PRO A 355 33.81 -13.39 21.25
C PRO A 355 32.78 -12.87 20.25
N TYR A 356 32.49 -13.64 19.21
CA TYR A 356 31.54 -13.27 18.16
C TYR A 356 30.18 -13.93 18.41
N ASN A 357 29.10 -13.28 17.96
CA ASN A 357 27.76 -13.83 17.96
C ASN A 357 27.64 -14.85 16.82
N VAL A 358 27.89 -16.12 17.12
CA VAL A 358 27.89 -17.23 16.15
C VAL A 358 26.96 -18.36 16.59
N MET A 359 26.40 -19.05 15.60
CA MET A 359 25.71 -20.31 15.77
C MET A 359 26.57 -21.45 15.23
N ASP A 360 26.44 -22.63 15.84
CA ASP A 360 27.09 -23.84 15.36
C ASP A 360 26.30 -24.41 14.17
N ILE A 361 26.61 -23.95 12.96
CA ILE A 361 25.96 -24.36 11.71
C ILE A 361 27.03 -24.92 10.76
N ASP A 362 26.87 -26.16 10.36
CA ASP A 362 27.73 -26.82 9.37
C ASP A 362 27.24 -26.49 7.95
N PHE A 363 27.66 -25.31 7.45
CA PHE A 363 27.30 -24.89 6.10
C PHE A 363 27.92 -25.76 5.00
N ASP A 364 29.07 -26.39 5.26
CA ASP A 364 29.72 -27.28 4.29
C ASP A 364 28.86 -28.53 4.06
N ALA A 365 28.32 -29.13 5.14
CA ALA A 365 27.38 -30.23 5.05
C ALA A 365 26.08 -29.83 4.35
N LEU A 366 25.52 -28.64 4.66
CA LEU A 366 24.31 -28.15 4.00
C LEU A 366 24.51 -27.90 2.50
N MET A 367 25.69 -27.42 2.10
CA MET A 367 26.01 -27.16 0.70
C MET A 367 26.43 -28.41 -0.09
N ALA A 368 26.58 -29.57 0.54
CA ALA A 368 27.06 -30.80 -0.09
C ALA A 368 26.18 -31.28 -1.27
N SER A 369 24.88 -31.01 -1.21
CA SER A 369 23.90 -31.34 -2.27
C SER A 369 24.02 -30.44 -3.50
N GLY A 370 24.83 -29.38 -3.43
CA GLY A 370 25.04 -28.42 -4.51
C GLY A 370 23.75 -27.72 -4.94
N LYS A 371 23.72 -27.27 -6.20
CA LYS A 371 22.61 -26.51 -6.79
C LYS A 371 21.28 -27.28 -6.90
N ASN A 372 21.25 -28.57 -6.55
CA ASN A 372 20.02 -29.36 -6.54
C ASN A 372 19.17 -29.08 -5.30
N ASP A 373 19.77 -28.54 -4.23
CA ASP A 373 19.03 -28.06 -3.07
C ASP A 373 18.45 -26.65 -3.37
N PRO A 374 17.12 -26.46 -3.28
CA PRO A 374 16.50 -25.14 -3.49
C PRO A 374 16.99 -24.07 -2.49
N LEU A 375 17.54 -24.46 -1.34
CA LEU A 375 18.08 -23.54 -0.33
C LEU A 375 19.58 -23.25 -0.51
N TYR A 376 20.25 -23.87 -1.49
CA TYR A 376 21.68 -23.68 -1.74
C TYR A 376 22.13 -22.20 -1.82
N PRO A 377 21.39 -21.28 -2.50
CA PRO A 377 21.77 -19.87 -2.51
C PRO A 377 21.76 -19.22 -1.12
N LEU A 378 20.85 -19.65 -0.24
CA LEU A 378 20.77 -19.15 1.13
C LEU A 378 21.93 -19.69 1.97
N HIS A 379 22.26 -20.98 1.85
CA HIS A 379 23.43 -21.56 2.52
C HIS A 379 24.73 -20.85 2.12
N GLN A 380 24.88 -20.55 0.83
CA GLN A 380 26.02 -19.79 0.31
C GLN A 380 26.05 -18.36 0.85
N TYR A 381 24.90 -17.68 0.90
CA TYR A 381 24.81 -16.33 1.45
C TYR A 381 25.18 -16.32 2.94
N PHE A 382 24.52 -17.12 3.77
CA PHE A 382 24.73 -17.10 5.22
C PHE A 382 26.13 -17.58 5.64
N SER A 383 26.76 -18.51 4.90
CA SER A 383 28.14 -18.90 5.16
C SER A 383 29.16 -17.80 4.84
N SER A 384 28.79 -16.84 3.98
CA SER A 384 29.65 -15.71 3.62
C SER A 384 29.52 -14.50 4.55
N VAL A 385 28.51 -14.49 5.43
CA VAL A 385 28.26 -13.35 6.33
C VAL A 385 29.24 -13.37 7.50
N GLU A 386 29.98 -12.28 7.67
CA GLU A 386 30.85 -12.13 8.84
C GLU A 386 30.04 -11.99 10.13
N PRO A 387 30.33 -12.79 11.17
CA PRO A 387 29.67 -12.66 12.46
C PRO A 387 29.90 -11.29 13.10
N THR A 388 28.96 -10.84 13.92
CA THR A 388 29.13 -9.59 14.68
C THR A 388 29.90 -9.84 15.97
N PRO A 389 30.86 -8.98 16.36
CA PRO A 389 31.53 -9.11 17.65
C PRO A 389 30.55 -8.77 18.78
N THR A 390 30.75 -9.40 19.94
CA THR A 390 30.11 -8.96 21.18
C THR A 390 30.56 -7.53 21.53
N ASN A 391 29.69 -6.81 22.22
CA ASN A 391 29.90 -5.43 22.67
C ASN A 391 29.54 -5.27 24.15
N GLU A 392 29.73 -4.07 24.69
CA GLU A 392 29.41 -3.75 26.09
C GLU A 392 27.94 -3.97 26.49
N TYR A 393 27.01 -3.97 25.52
CA TYR A 393 25.58 -4.23 25.74
C TYR A 393 25.21 -5.71 25.67
N THR A 394 26.16 -6.59 25.33
CA THR A 394 25.86 -8.01 25.15
C THR A 394 25.56 -8.67 26.50
N GLY A 395 24.32 -9.15 26.66
CA GLY A 395 23.90 -9.91 27.84
C GLY A 395 23.57 -9.07 29.08
N ILE A 396 23.57 -7.73 29.01
CA ILE A 396 23.34 -6.86 30.18
C ILE A 396 21.94 -7.04 30.81
N PHE A 397 20.99 -7.58 30.05
CA PHE A 397 19.62 -7.87 30.51
C PHE A 397 19.35 -9.38 30.67
N LYS A 398 20.39 -10.22 30.78
CA LYS A 398 20.22 -11.66 30.97
C LYS A 398 19.43 -11.93 32.26
N GLY A 399 18.32 -12.67 32.13
CA GLY A 399 17.44 -12.99 33.25
C GLY A 399 16.31 -11.97 33.48
N CYS A 400 16.30 -10.85 32.76
CA CYS A 400 15.22 -9.87 32.85
C CYS A 400 14.00 -10.28 32.01
N ASN A 401 12.83 -9.78 32.40
CA ASN A 401 11.62 -9.87 31.58
C ASN A 401 11.71 -8.88 30.40
N LEU A 402 11.22 -9.29 29.23
CA LEU A 402 10.98 -8.40 28.10
C LEU A 402 9.49 -8.04 28.03
N ILE A 403 9.20 -6.74 27.96
CA ILE A 403 7.86 -6.22 27.65
C ILE A 403 8.00 -5.35 26.40
N MET A 404 7.32 -5.75 25.32
CA MET A 404 7.30 -5.02 24.05
C MET A 404 5.94 -4.34 23.89
N PHE A 405 5.96 -3.05 23.53
CA PHE A 405 4.76 -2.27 23.25
C PHE A 405 4.71 -1.88 21.77
N THR A 406 3.69 -2.32 21.06
CA THR A 406 3.34 -1.78 19.74
C THR A 406 2.58 -0.47 19.95
N ALA A 407 3.21 0.66 19.62
CA ALA A 407 2.59 1.97 19.74
C ALA A 407 1.78 2.30 18.46
N GLU A 408 0.51 1.92 18.45
CA GLU A 408 -0.40 2.06 17.30
C GLU A 408 -0.52 3.51 16.82
N GLY A 409 -0.29 3.76 15.52
CA GLY A 409 -0.35 5.09 14.92
C GLY A 409 0.52 6.16 15.59
N PHE A 410 1.56 5.75 16.33
CA PHE A 410 2.34 6.67 17.15
C PHE A 410 3.14 7.68 16.32
N SER A 411 3.11 8.94 16.78
CA SER A 411 3.94 10.01 16.25
C SER A 411 4.60 10.78 17.39
N PRO A 412 5.93 11.01 17.35
CA PRO A 412 6.63 11.76 18.40
C PRO A 412 6.12 13.20 18.52
N TYR A 413 5.50 13.76 17.46
CA TYR A 413 4.90 15.10 17.49
C TYR A 413 3.72 15.23 18.45
N ALA A 414 3.10 14.11 18.86
CA ALA A 414 2.03 14.10 19.85
C ALA A 414 2.55 14.06 21.31
N VAL A 415 3.86 14.01 21.51
CA VAL A 415 4.47 13.89 22.83
C VAL A 415 4.77 15.29 23.40
N SER A 416 4.28 15.55 24.61
CA SER A 416 4.48 16.81 25.34
C SER A 416 4.80 16.52 26.80
N PRO A 417 5.78 17.22 27.40
CA PRO A 417 6.11 17.05 28.81
C PRO A 417 4.95 17.46 29.73
N GLU A 418 4.06 18.35 29.29
CA GLU A 418 2.89 18.79 30.05
C GLU A 418 1.65 17.91 29.81
N LEU A 419 1.35 17.59 28.55
CA LEU A 419 0.10 16.91 28.18
C LEU A 419 0.22 15.38 28.26
N THR A 420 1.40 14.82 27.97
CA THR A 420 1.66 13.38 27.96
C THR A 420 2.94 13.04 28.76
N PRO A 421 3.04 13.43 30.04
CA PRO A 421 4.28 13.36 30.83
C PRO A 421 4.87 11.95 30.94
N THR A 422 4.04 10.92 31.08
CA THR A 422 4.51 9.52 31.14
C THR A 422 5.11 9.09 29.81
N LEU A 423 4.44 9.40 28.70
CA LEU A 423 4.92 9.09 27.35
C LEU A 423 6.21 9.85 27.04
N TYR A 424 6.28 11.12 27.45
CA TYR A 424 7.49 11.94 27.37
C TYR A 424 8.67 11.27 28.08
N LYS A 425 8.49 10.74 29.30
CA LYS A 425 9.55 10.00 29.98
C LYS A 425 9.93 8.72 29.24
N MET A 426 8.95 7.90 28.84
CA MET A 426 9.21 6.64 28.15
C MET A 426 10.03 6.79 26.86
N ILE A 427 9.86 7.89 26.12
CA ILE A 427 10.59 8.10 24.86
C ILE A 427 11.92 8.85 25.02
N ASN A 428 12.17 9.46 26.18
CA ASN A 428 13.38 10.27 26.43
C ASN A 428 14.31 9.67 27.48
N GLU A 429 13.84 8.73 28.31
CA GLU A 429 14.64 8.04 29.32
C GLU A 429 15.05 6.64 28.82
N GLY A 430 16.32 6.26 29.01
CA GLY A 430 16.86 4.95 28.59
C GLY A 430 17.58 4.99 27.24
N PHE A 431 17.59 3.87 26.51
CA PHE A 431 18.16 3.80 25.17
C PHE A 431 17.23 4.46 24.14
N VAL A 432 17.63 5.60 23.60
CA VAL A 432 16.83 6.39 22.65
C VAL A 432 17.43 6.32 21.25
N PHE A 433 16.69 5.73 20.32
CA PHE A 433 17.07 5.63 18.91
C PHE A 433 16.43 6.75 18.10
N ARG A 434 17.16 7.85 17.90
CA ARG A 434 16.64 9.06 17.21
C ARG A 434 16.44 8.88 15.70
N ASN A 435 17.15 7.92 15.11
CA ASN A 435 17.16 7.63 13.67
C ASN A 435 16.53 6.25 13.40
N PHE A 436 15.40 5.96 14.05
CA PHE A 436 14.62 4.75 13.82
C PHE A 436 13.46 5.07 12.88
N TYR A 437 13.35 4.31 11.78
CA TYR A 437 12.34 4.54 10.76
C TYR A 437 11.52 3.27 10.56
N THR A 438 10.19 3.43 10.56
CA THR A 438 9.27 2.36 10.19
C THR A 438 8.92 2.52 8.71
N PRO A 439 9.23 1.54 7.85
CA PRO A 439 8.76 1.55 6.47
C PRO A 439 7.22 1.58 6.42
N VAL A 440 6.68 2.12 5.32
CA VAL A 440 5.24 2.03 5.08
C VAL A 440 4.91 0.59 4.72
N TRP A 441 4.35 -0.13 5.67
CA TRP A 441 3.92 -1.51 5.48
C TRP A 441 2.50 -1.59 4.91
N TRP A 442 2.25 -2.60 4.06
CA TRP A 442 0.99 -2.75 3.32
C TRP A 442 -0.19 -3.15 4.20
N VAL A 443 0.09 -3.88 5.29
CA VAL A 443 -0.91 -4.39 6.24
C VAL A 443 -0.75 -3.74 7.63
N SER A 444 -0.15 -2.54 7.67
CA SER A 444 -0.10 -1.68 8.86
C SER A 444 0.45 -2.40 10.11
N THR A 445 -0.32 -2.45 11.21
CA THR A 445 0.08 -3.02 12.50
C THR A 445 0.66 -4.43 12.40
N SER A 446 0.00 -5.33 11.67
CA SER A 446 0.41 -6.73 11.60
C SER A 446 1.77 -6.92 10.94
N ASP A 447 2.09 -6.08 9.94
CA ASP A 447 3.40 -6.12 9.28
C ASP A 447 4.50 -5.52 10.17
N GLY A 448 4.18 -4.47 10.93
CA GLY A 448 5.09 -3.91 11.93
C GLY A 448 5.47 -4.93 13.01
N GLU A 449 4.48 -5.65 13.53
CA GLU A 449 4.70 -6.75 14.47
C GLU A 449 5.46 -7.92 13.85
N TYR A 450 5.18 -8.25 12.58
CA TYR A 450 5.93 -9.26 11.84
C TYR A 450 7.41 -8.94 11.79
N VAL A 451 7.77 -7.72 11.40
CA VAL A 451 9.18 -7.30 11.33
C VAL A 451 9.81 -7.29 12.72
N ALA A 452 9.13 -6.74 13.72
CA ALA A 452 9.64 -6.69 15.09
C ALA A 452 9.89 -8.08 15.67
N CYS A 453 9.00 -9.04 15.40
CA CYS A 453 9.09 -10.40 15.94
C CYS A 453 10.03 -11.31 15.16
N THR A 454 10.23 -11.08 13.87
CA THR A 454 10.91 -12.05 12.97
C THR A 454 12.22 -11.51 12.40
N GLY A 455 12.40 -10.20 12.34
CA GLY A 455 13.49 -9.56 11.60
C GLY A 455 13.37 -9.67 10.07
N LEU A 456 12.22 -10.13 9.55
CA LEU A 456 11.99 -10.35 8.12
C LEU A 456 11.10 -9.24 7.52
N ILE A 457 11.31 -8.97 6.23
CA ILE A 457 10.47 -8.06 5.46
C ILE A 457 9.16 -8.79 5.06
N PRO A 458 7.97 -8.22 5.30
CA PRO A 458 6.69 -8.82 4.94
C PRO A 458 6.47 -8.76 3.42
N LYS A 459 5.65 -9.69 2.89
CA LYS A 459 5.27 -9.72 1.47
C LYS A 459 4.15 -8.71 1.24
N GLY A 460 4.38 -7.74 0.36
CA GLY A 460 3.40 -6.69 0.07
C GLY A 460 2.05 -7.26 -0.34
N GLY A 461 0.99 -6.78 0.31
CA GLY A 461 -0.40 -7.20 0.08
C GLY A 461 -0.77 -8.57 0.65
N VAL A 462 0.09 -9.18 1.47
CA VAL A 462 -0.15 -10.47 2.11
C VAL A 462 -0.10 -10.30 3.63
N TRP A 463 -1.03 -10.94 4.34
CA TRP A 463 -1.01 -11.07 5.79
C TRP A 463 0.13 -12.01 6.22
N SER A 464 1.37 -11.55 6.18
CA SER A 464 2.58 -12.37 6.38
C SER A 464 2.60 -13.10 7.72
N MET A 465 2.14 -12.46 8.80
CA MET A 465 2.07 -13.09 10.12
C MET A 465 1.14 -14.30 10.14
N ALA A 466 -0.03 -14.20 9.52
CA ALA A 466 -0.97 -15.31 9.42
C ALA A 466 -0.43 -16.46 8.56
N ARG A 467 0.14 -16.13 7.39
CA ARG A 467 0.66 -17.13 6.43
C ARG A 467 1.87 -17.89 6.95
N SER A 468 2.74 -17.21 7.69
CA SER A 468 3.94 -17.82 8.26
C SER A 468 3.70 -18.48 9.61
N GLY A 469 2.52 -18.29 10.22
CA GLY A 469 2.22 -18.80 11.57
C GLY A 469 2.28 -20.33 11.70
N SER A 470 2.05 -21.06 10.60
CA SER A 470 2.17 -22.52 10.53
C SER A 470 3.57 -23.01 10.15
N ASN A 471 4.49 -22.12 9.77
CA ASN A 471 5.84 -22.50 9.38
C ASN A 471 6.72 -22.80 10.60
N TYR A 472 7.81 -23.52 10.35
CA TYR A 472 8.89 -23.64 11.33
C TYR A 472 9.65 -22.31 11.45
N MET A 473 9.34 -21.54 12.50
CA MET A 473 9.88 -20.20 12.74
C MET A 473 10.75 -20.17 14.01
N PRO A 474 11.91 -20.86 14.05
CA PRO A 474 12.70 -20.99 15.28
C PRO A 474 13.21 -19.64 15.78
N PHE A 475 13.56 -18.72 14.87
CA PHE A 475 14.16 -17.43 15.20
C PHE A 475 13.17 -16.32 15.55
N VAL A 476 11.85 -16.59 15.50
CA VAL A 476 10.87 -15.62 16.00
C VAL A 476 11.12 -15.34 17.48
N MET A 477 11.05 -14.08 17.87
CA MET A 477 11.36 -13.59 19.22
C MET A 477 10.69 -14.46 20.31
N GLY A 478 9.39 -14.73 20.19
CA GLY A 478 8.67 -15.55 21.16
C GLY A 478 9.18 -17.01 21.26
N ASN A 479 9.63 -17.61 20.16
CA ASN A 479 10.16 -18.96 20.15
C ASN A 479 11.58 -19.01 20.73
N GLN A 480 12.41 -18.01 20.44
CA GLN A 480 13.74 -17.86 21.06
C GLN A 480 13.63 -17.71 22.59
N PHE A 481 12.73 -16.87 23.07
CA PHE A 481 12.49 -16.72 24.53
C PHE A 481 11.94 -18.00 25.17
N ARG A 482 11.05 -18.73 24.47
CA ARG A 482 10.54 -20.02 24.95
C ARG A 482 11.66 -21.05 25.11
N ASN A 483 12.59 -21.13 24.17
CA ASN A 483 13.77 -22.01 24.25
C ASN A 483 14.69 -21.66 25.44
N LEU A 484 14.68 -20.40 25.89
CA LEU A 484 15.38 -19.94 27.08
C LEU A 484 14.58 -20.14 28.39
N GLY A 485 13.39 -20.74 28.32
CA GLY A 485 12.54 -21.03 29.49
C GLY A 485 11.61 -19.90 29.92
N TYR A 486 11.44 -18.85 29.11
CA TYR A 486 10.52 -17.76 29.43
C TYR A 486 9.08 -18.08 29.04
N LEU A 487 8.14 -17.58 29.84
CA LEU A 487 6.73 -17.55 29.51
C LEU A 487 6.47 -16.45 28.47
N THR A 488 5.96 -16.81 27.31
CA THR A 488 5.65 -15.86 26.23
C THR A 488 4.15 -15.67 26.08
N LYS A 489 3.71 -14.40 26.10
CA LYS A 489 2.29 -14.00 26.01
C LYS A 489 2.15 -12.77 25.13
N ALA A 490 1.04 -12.70 24.41
CA ALA A 490 0.61 -11.52 23.67
C ALA A 490 -0.76 -11.08 24.22
N TYR A 491 -0.98 -9.77 24.29
CA TYR A 491 -2.23 -9.18 24.74
C TYR A 491 -2.70 -8.18 23.70
N HIS A 492 -3.92 -8.36 23.21
CA HIS A 492 -4.53 -7.47 22.23
C HIS A 492 -6.01 -7.33 22.58
N ASN A 493 -6.55 -6.11 22.57
CA ASN A 493 -7.96 -5.87 22.87
C ASN A 493 -8.85 -6.12 21.64
N HIS A 494 -8.69 -7.29 21.03
CA HIS A 494 -9.52 -7.77 19.92
C HIS A 494 -9.54 -9.30 19.93
N THR A 495 -10.35 -9.90 19.05
CA THR A 495 -10.30 -11.33 18.78
C THR A 495 -8.90 -11.75 18.29
N TYR A 496 -8.45 -12.93 18.73
CA TYR A 496 -7.15 -13.48 18.31
C TYR A 496 -7.09 -13.81 16.80
N THR A 497 -8.24 -13.87 16.12
CA THR A 497 -8.40 -14.12 14.69
C THR A 497 -8.57 -12.83 13.86
N TYR A 498 -8.30 -11.66 14.43
CA TYR A 498 -8.54 -10.38 13.72
C TYR A 498 -7.66 -10.23 12.47
N TYR A 499 -6.38 -10.53 12.62
CA TYR A 499 -5.38 -10.46 11.53
C TYR A 499 -5.21 -11.80 10.78
N LYS A 500 -5.88 -12.86 11.27
CA LYS A 500 -6.59 -13.96 10.57
C LYS A 500 -6.79 -15.14 11.53
#